data_AF-A0A4Q5QWU9-F1
#
_entry.id   AF-A0A4Q5QWU9-F1
#
_cell.length_a   1.000
_cell.length_b   1.000
_cell.length_c   1.000
_cell.angle_alpha   90.00
_cell.angle_beta   90.00
_cell.angle_gamma   90.00
#
_symmetry.space_group_name_H-M   'P 1'
#
loop_
_entity.id
_entity.type
_entity.pdbx_description
1 polymer ?
#
loop_
_entity_poly.entity_id
_entity_poly.type
_entity_poly.pdbx_seq_one_letter_code
_entity_poly.pdbx_strand_id
1 'polypeptide(L)'
;MKNPLPRKSIFRTKFSIVYALLLFVLCLSLLTRISLFLTVSSKGIPLTDVIEAFLIGFGYDLLISGLLVIPIAIHLVFQNDFIYQRTVFKYFFTVGLIIVLLFAFTDIIPRDFSPELHAAFIVLLAIRLIIYGVLYHRPYRSRVTWRKTMLYFFVTLFVFCLLLNAVSEWFFWNEFSSRYNFIAVDYLIYTHEVVGNIRESYPIVWILAGLGALCLGVVIALK
;
A
#
# COMPACT_ATOMS: atom_id res chain seq x y z
N MET A 1 44.87 -0.94 8.88
CA MET A 1 43.59 -0.23 8.60
C MET A 1 42.44 -1.16 8.97
N LYS A 2 41.65 -0.80 9.99
CA LYS A 2 40.44 -1.55 10.38
C LYS A 2 39.45 -1.47 9.21
N ASN A 3 39.07 -2.61 8.63
CA ASN A 3 37.91 -2.68 7.75
C ASN A 3 36.72 -2.02 8.47
N PRO A 4 36.03 -1.04 7.86
CA PRO A 4 34.81 -0.54 8.46
C PRO A 4 33.86 -1.71 8.60
N LEU A 5 33.37 -1.94 9.83
CA LEU A 5 32.35 -2.94 10.12
C LEU A 5 31.22 -2.80 9.09
N PRO A 6 30.70 -3.91 8.51
CA PRO A 6 29.61 -3.82 7.56
C PRO A 6 28.47 -3.08 8.25
N ARG A 7 28.10 -1.91 7.70
CA ARG A 7 26.96 -1.13 8.14
C ARG A 7 25.79 -2.11 8.20
N LYS A 8 25.29 -2.43 9.39
CA LYS A 8 24.20 -3.39 9.57
C LYS A 8 22.99 -2.78 8.87
N SER A 9 22.82 -3.11 7.59
CA SER A 9 21.69 -2.72 6.78
C SER A 9 20.44 -3.27 7.45
N ILE A 10 19.41 -2.42 7.57
CA ILE A 10 18.07 -2.78 8.04
C ILE A 10 17.52 -3.98 7.23
N PHE A 11 18.06 -4.23 6.04
CA PHE A 11 17.64 -5.26 5.11
C PHE A 11 18.44 -6.56 5.22
N ARG A 12 18.22 -7.34 6.30
CA ARG A 12 18.82 -8.69 6.45
C ARG A 12 18.16 -9.77 5.59
N THR A 13 16.87 -9.63 5.28
CA THR A 13 16.09 -10.60 4.50
C THR A 13 15.18 -9.87 3.51
N LYS A 14 14.70 -10.53 2.45
CA LYS A 14 13.78 -9.91 1.48
C LYS A 14 12.47 -9.38 2.09
N PHE A 15 12.09 -9.85 3.29
CA PHE A 15 10.90 -9.41 4.01
C PHE A 15 11.14 -8.25 4.98
N SER A 16 12.39 -7.83 5.19
CA SER A 16 12.72 -6.64 6.01
C SER A 16 11.96 -5.37 5.59
N ILE A 17 11.71 -5.20 4.28
CA ILE A 17 10.90 -4.09 3.76
C ILE A 17 9.45 -4.14 4.27
N VAL A 18 8.87 -5.33 4.48
CA VAL A 18 7.50 -5.47 5.01
C VAL A 18 7.45 -4.93 6.43
N TYR A 19 8.43 -5.24 7.26
CA TYR A 19 8.53 -4.71 8.62
C TYR A 19 8.77 -3.20 8.64
N ALA A 20 9.60 -2.69 7.72
CA ALA A 20 9.83 -1.25 7.60
C ALA A 20 8.56 -0.50 7.21
N LEU A 21 7.77 -1.03 6.27
CA LEU A 21 6.49 -0.46 5.86
C LEU A 21 5.44 -0.55 6.96
N LEU A 22 5.38 -1.67 7.69
CA LEU A 22 4.49 -1.82 8.84
C LEU A 22 4.80 -0.75 9.90
N LEU A 23 6.08 -0.60 10.26
CA LEU A 23 6.51 0.43 11.20
C LEU A 23 6.17 1.83 10.69
N PHE A 24 6.41 2.10 9.40
CA PHE A 24 6.07 3.38 8.77
C PHE A 24 4.57 3.70 8.89
N VAL A 25 3.68 2.73 8.61
CA VAL A 25 2.22 2.90 8.74
C VAL A 25 1.85 3.21 10.19
N LEU A 26 2.40 2.46 11.16
CA LEU A 26 2.11 2.67 12.58
C LEU A 26 2.58 4.05 13.06
N CYS A 27 3.80 4.45 12.67
CA CYS A 27 4.32 5.78 13.00
C CYS A 27 3.48 6.88 12.37
N LEU A 28 3.11 6.75 11.09
CA LEU A 28 2.30 7.75 10.40
C LEU A 28 0.89 7.84 11.01
N SER A 29 0.27 6.71 11.34
CA SER A 29 -1.06 6.70 11.99
C SER A 29 -1.00 7.32 13.39
N LEU A 30 0.04 7.02 14.17
CA LEU A 30 0.25 7.64 15.47
C LEU A 30 0.45 9.15 15.35
N LEU A 31 1.28 9.61 14.41
CA LEU A 31 1.49 11.04 14.14
C LEU A 31 0.19 11.71 13.72
N THR A 32 -0.60 11.06 12.85
CA THR A 32 -1.91 11.55 12.43
C THR A 32 -2.83 11.67 13.65
N ARG A 33 -2.96 10.63 14.47
CA ARG A 33 -3.79 10.67 15.69
C ARG A 33 -3.36 11.78 16.66
N ILE A 34 -2.07 11.94 16.90
CA ILE A 34 -1.55 13.04 17.73
C ILE A 34 -1.96 14.38 17.12
N SER A 35 -1.75 14.57 15.81
CA SER A 35 -2.12 15.81 15.14
C SER A 35 -3.61 16.12 15.24
N LEU A 36 -4.49 15.13 15.06
CA LEU A 36 -5.92 15.30 15.20
C LEU A 36 -6.32 15.63 16.63
N PHE A 37 -5.75 14.93 17.62
CA PHE A 37 -6.01 15.20 19.03
C PHE A 37 -5.64 16.63 19.43
N LEU A 38 -4.55 17.18 18.90
CA LEU A 38 -4.12 18.57 19.17
C LEU A 38 -5.12 19.63 18.66
N THR A 39 -5.99 19.30 17.71
CA THR A 39 -7.04 20.22 17.21
C THR A 39 -8.28 20.24 18.10
N VAL A 40 -8.46 19.25 18.99
CA VAL A 40 -9.65 19.12 19.82
C VAL A 40 -9.64 20.20 20.91
N SER A 41 -10.56 21.16 20.77
CA SER A 41 -10.73 22.26 21.71
C SER A 41 -11.75 21.90 22.80
N SER A 42 -11.38 21.03 23.74
CA SER A 42 -12.24 20.72 24.89
C SER A 42 -11.46 20.67 26.19
N LYS A 43 -11.76 21.61 27.09
CA LYS A 43 -11.27 21.60 28.47
C LYS A 43 -12.08 20.56 29.25
N GLY A 44 -11.41 19.56 29.84
CA GLY A 44 -12.03 18.63 30.79
C GLY A 44 -12.18 17.17 30.35
N ILE A 45 -11.57 16.75 29.24
CA ILE A 45 -11.51 15.30 28.92
C ILE A 45 -10.62 14.62 29.98
N PRO A 46 -11.12 13.60 30.70
CA PRO A 46 -10.31 12.87 31.66
C PRO A 46 -9.20 12.09 30.93
N LEU A 47 -8.04 11.98 31.57
CA LEU A 47 -6.88 11.30 30.98
C LEU A 47 -7.16 9.83 30.61
N THR A 48 -8.07 9.18 31.33
CA THR A 48 -8.51 7.80 31.06
C THR A 48 -9.06 7.64 29.66
N ASP A 49 -9.92 8.56 29.22
CA ASP A 49 -10.61 8.47 27.93
C ASP A 49 -9.64 8.73 26.78
N VAL A 50 -8.65 9.60 27.01
CA VAL A 50 -7.56 9.84 26.06
C VAL A 50 -6.71 8.57 25.90
N ILE A 51 -6.30 7.95 27.00
CA ILE A 51 -5.51 6.71 26.96
C ILE A 51 -6.31 5.60 26.26
N GLU A 52 -7.58 5.44 26.59
CA GLU A 52 -8.47 4.46 25.97
C GLU A 52 -8.59 4.67 24.46
N ALA A 53 -8.87 5.90 24.01
CA ALA A 53 -8.95 6.23 22.60
C ALA A 53 -7.64 5.95 21.83
N PHE A 54 -6.49 6.25 22.44
CA PHE A 54 -5.19 5.95 21.84
C PHE A 54 -4.89 4.46 21.77
N LEU A 55 -5.27 3.67 22.78
CA LEU A 55 -5.09 2.22 22.80
C LEU A 55 -6.00 1.51 21.80
N ILE A 56 -7.29 1.87 21.77
CA ILE A 56 -8.25 1.34 20.78
C ILE A 56 -7.77 1.69 19.37
N GLY A 57 -7.37 2.95 19.15
CA GLY A 57 -6.82 3.40 17.89
C GLY A 57 -5.56 2.63 17.49
N PHE A 58 -4.65 2.38 18.42
CA PHE A 58 -3.43 1.60 18.14
C PHE A 58 -3.74 0.14 17.77
N GLY A 59 -4.72 -0.48 18.44
CA GLY A 59 -5.22 -1.80 18.06
C GLY A 59 -5.77 -1.84 16.63
N TYR A 60 -6.54 -0.82 16.24
CA TYR A 60 -7.03 -0.67 14.87
C TYR A 60 -5.87 -0.48 13.88
N ASP A 61 -4.89 0.37 14.20
CA ASP A 61 -3.72 0.58 13.33
C ASP A 61 -2.92 -0.71 13.12
N LEU A 62 -2.76 -1.53 14.15
CA LEU A 62 -2.06 -2.81 14.05
C LEU A 62 -2.78 -3.75 13.08
N LEU A 63 -4.11 -3.83 13.17
CA LEU A 63 -4.93 -4.65 12.29
C LEU A 63 -4.86 -4.14 10.84
N ILE A 64 -5.09 -2.84 10.63
CA ILE A 64 -5.10 -2.24 9.29
C ILE A 64 -3.71 -2.27 8.66
N SER A 65 -2.65 -1.94 9.39
CA SER A 65 -1.28 -2.03 8.89
C SER A 65 -0.91 -3.47 8.50
N GLY A 66 -1.34 -4.46 9.28
CA GLY A 66 -1.23 -5.88 8.95
C GLY A 66 -1.89 -6.22 7.61
N LEU A 67 -3.12 -5.76 7.38
CA LEU A 67 -3.83 -5.97 6.11
C LEU A 67 -3.14 -5.25 4.93
N LEU A 68 -2.72 -4.01 5.13
CA LEU A 68 -2.11 -3.18 4.08
C LEU A 68 -0.80 -3.76 3.56
N VAL A 69 -0.01 -4.45 4.39
CA VAL A 69 1.27 -5.02 3.94
C VAL A 69 1.13 -6.38 3.24
N ILE A 70 -0.04 -7.05 3.31
CA ILE A 70 -0.27 -8.37 2.69
C ILE A 70 0.03 -8.37 1.18
N PRO A 71 -0.47 -7.43 0.36
CA PRO A 71 -0.19 -7.44 -1.08
C PRO A 71 1.31 -7.38 -1.41
N ILE A 72 2.08 -6.62 -0.63
CA ILE A 72 3.54 -6.49 -0.79
C ILE A 72 4.23 -7.78 -0.35
N ALA A 73 3.80 -8.37 0.77
CA ALA A 73 4.33 -9.65 1.24
C ALA A 73 4.10 -10.77 0.20
N ILE A 74 2.89 -10.86 -0.36
CA ILE A 74 2.54 -11.78 -1.44
C ILE A 74 3.43 -11.52 -2.67
N HIS A 75 3.59 -10.26 -3.08
CA HIS A 75 4.46 -9.91 -4.20
C HIS A 75 5.90 -10.44 -4.02
N LEU A 76 6.47 -10.30 -2.82
CA LEU A 76 7.83 -10.75 -2.47
C LEU A 76 7.99 -12.27 -2.41
N VAL A 77 6.93 -13.01 -2.12
CA VAL A 77 6.94 -14.49 -2.19
C VAL A 77 7.26 -14.93 -3.61
N PHE A 78 6.60 -14.35 -4.61
CA PHE A 78 6.77 -14.69 -6.02
C PHE A 78 7.96 -14.01 -6.73
N GLN A 79 8.92 -13.48 -5.96
CA GLN A 79 10.17 -12.92 -6.48
C GLN A 79 11.36 -13.90 -6.34
N ASN A 80 11.12 -15.21 -6.25
CA ASN A 80 12.18 -16.21 -6.14
C ASN A 80 12.70 -16.66 -7.54
N ASP A 81 14.02 -16.89 -7.67
CA ASP A 81 14.61 -17.46 -8.88
C ASP A 81 14.32 -18.94 -9.09
N PHE A 82 13.96 -19.65 -8.02
CA PHE A 82 13.54 -21.06 -8.08
C PHE A 82 12.44 -21.29 -9.14
N ILE A 83 11.51 -20.33 -9.27
CA ILE A 83 10.38 -20.41 -10.22
C ILE A 83 10.85 -20.52 -11.68
N TYR A 84 12.03 -19.98 -12.00
CA TYR A 84 12.56 -19.95 -13.36
C TYR A 84 13.44 -21.16 -13.72
N GLN A 85 13.55 -22.15 -12.84
CA GLN A 85 14.19 -23.42 -13.20
C GLN A 85 13.32 -24.17 -14.23
N ARG A 86 13.92 -24.78 -15.25
CA ARG A 86 13.20 -25.37 -16.40
C ARG A 86 12.08 -26.34 -16.00
N THR A 87 12.31 -27.18 -14.98
CA THR A 87 11.31 -28.13 -14.50
C THR A 87 10.18 -27.41 -13.75
N VAL A 88 10.53 -26.53 -12.82
CA VAL A 88 9.57 -25.78 -11.98
C VAL A 88 8.72 -24.84 -12.81
N PHE A 89 9.33 -24.14 -13.77
CA PHE A 89 8.68 -23.11 -14.57
C PHE A 89 7.50 -23.67 -15.37
N LYS A 90 7.63 -24.89 -15.92
CA LYS A 90 6.53 -25.56 -16.64
C LYS A 90 5.30 -25.72 -15.75
N TYR A 91 5.48 -26.30 -14.56
CA TYR A 91 4.37 -26.48 -13.61
C TYR A 91 3.82 -25.16 -13.11
N PHE A 92 4.70 -24.22 -12.73
CA PHE A 92 4.30 -22.88 -12.28
C PHE A 92 3.45 -22.17 -13.33
N PHE A 93 3.90 -22.17 -14.60
CA PHE A 93 3.20 -21.49 -15.67
C PHE A 93 1.88 -22.16 -16.01
N THR A 94 1.83 -23.50 -16.08
CA THR A 94 0.59 -24.24 -16.34
C THR A 94 -0.42 -24.05 -15.21
N VAL A 95 -0.01 -24.14 -13.94
CA VAL A 95 -0.90 -23.89 -12.79
C VAL A 95 -1.38 -22.44 -12.80
N GLY A 96 -0.50 -21.48 -13.06
CA GLY A 96 -0.87 -20.07 -13.20
C GLY A 96 -1.90 -19.85 -14.32
N LEU A 97 -1.73 -20.51 -15.47
CA LEU A 97 -2.68 -20.44 -16.58
C LEU A 97 -4.03 -21.05 -16.19
N ILE A 98 -4.04 -22.21 -15.54
CA ILE A 98 -5.27 -22.83 -15.03
C ILE A 98 -5.97 -21.91 -14.05
N ILE A 99 -5.25 -21.25 -13.14
CA ILE A 99 -5.84 -20.29 -12.19
C ILE A 99 -6.48 -19.10 -12.92
N VAL A 100 -5.79 -18.53 -13.93
CA VAL A 100 -6.33 -17.43 -14.73
C VAL A 100 -7.59 -17.87 -15.48
N LEU A 101 -7.57 -19.04 -16.12
CA LEU A 101 -8.72 -19.59 -16.83
C LEU A 101 -9.87 -19.92 -15.87
N LEU A 102 -9.57 -20.50 -14.70
CA LEU A 102 -10.56 -20.78 -13.67
C LEU A 102 -11.29 -19.50 -13.28
N PHE A 103 -10.56 -18.42 -12.93
CA PHE A 103 -11.20 -17.15 -12.60
C PHE A 103 -11.92 -16.49 -13.79
N ALA A 104 -11.45 -16.69 -15.02
CA ALA A 104 -12.09 -16.13 -16.21
C ALA A 104 -13.42 -16.84 -16.56
N PHE A 105 -13.49 -18.15 -16.35
CA PHE A 105 -14.63 -18.99 -16.77
C PHE A 105 -15.55 -19.40 -15.63
N THR A 106 -15.23 -19.06 -14.38
CA THR A 106 -16.06 -19.35 -13.21
C THR A 106 -16.38 -18.10 -12.42
N ASP A 107 -17.50 -18.10 -11.71
CA ASP A 107 -17.94 -17.01 -10.83
C ASP A 107 -17.44 -17.19 -9.39
N ILE A 108 -16.25 -17.79 -9.20
CA ILE A 108 -15.62 -17.91 -7.87
C ILE A 108 -15.44 -16.53 -7.23
N ILE A 109 -15.14 -15.51 -8.04
CA ILE A 109 -15.20 -14.12 -7.64
C ILE A 109 -16.51 -13.56 -8.17
N PRO A 110 -17.49 -13.26 -7.31
CA PRO A 110 -18.81 -12.80 -7.74
C PRO A 110 -18.71 -11.56 -8.61
N ARG A 111 -19.35 -11.62 -9.78
CA ARG A 111 -19.44 -10.49 -10.73
C ARG A 111 -20.46 -9.45 -10.29
N ASP A 112 -21.38 -9.84 -9.40
CA ASP A 112 -22.51 -9.04 -8.95
C ASP A 112 -22.10 -7.79 -8.16
N PHE A 113 -20.89 -7.78 -7.57
CA PHE A 113 -20.38 -6.61 -6.87
C PHE A 113 -19.90 -5.53 -7.85
N SER A 114 -19.05 -5.90 -8.81
CA SER A 114 -18.57 -5.01 -9.87
C SER A 114 -17.98 -5.85 -11.01
N PRO A 115 -18.60 -5.84 -12.21
CA PRO A 115 -18.07 -6.55 -13.38
C PRO A 115 -16.68 -6.06 -13.79
N GLU A 116 -16.46 -4.75 -13.65
CA GLU A 116 -15.20 -4.08 -13.98
C GLU A 116 -14.07 -4.53 -13.05
N LEU A 117 -14.35 -4.64 -11.75
CA LEU A 117 -13.37 -5.10 -10.76
C LEU A 117 -13.01 -6.57 -11.00
N HIS A 118 -14.00 -7.41 -11.29
CA HIS A 118 -13.78 -8.81 -11.65
C HIS A 118 -12.88 -8.94 -12.88
N ALA A 119 -13.17 -8.19 -13.95
CA ALA A 119 -12.36 -8.18 -15.16
C ALA A 119 -10.93 -7.66 -14.89
N ALA A 120 -10.79 -6.55 -14.17
CA ALA A 120 -9.50 -5.97 -13.83
C ALA A 120 -8.61 -6.94 -13.04
N PHE A 121 -9.19 -7.70 -12.11
CA PHE A 121 -8.47 -8.72 -11.34
C PHE A 121 -7.93 -9.84 -12.24
N ILE A 122 -8.74 -10.37 -13.15
CA ILE A 122 -8.30 -11.42 -14.09
C ILE A 122 -7.21 -10.90 -15.02
N VAL A 123 -7.39 -9.70 -15.56
CA VAL A 123 -6.39 -9.03 -16.43
C VAL A 123 -5.07 -8.84 -15.68
N LEU A 124 -5.11 -8.42 -14.42
CA LEU A 124 -3.93 -8.28 -13.58
C LEU A 124 -3.18 -9.62 -13.42
N LEU A 125 -3.89 -10.72 -13.16
CA LEU A 125 -3.30 -12.05 -13.05
C LEU A 125 -2.70 -12.52 -14.40
N ALA A 126 -3.42 -12.31 -15.50
CA ALA A 126 -2.95 -12.67 -16.84
C ALA A 126 -1.68 -11.90 -17.23
N ILE A 127 -1.67 -10.58 -17.05
CA ILE A 127 -0.50 -9.73 -17.28
C ILE A 127 0.67 -10.21 -16.41
N ARG A 128 0.42 -10.53 -15.14
CA ARG A 128 1.45 -11.01 -14.22
C ARG A 128 2.06 -12.34 -14.70
N LEU A 129 1.23 -13.27 -15.19
CA LEU A 129 1.68 -14.54 -15.75
C LEU A 129 2.51 -14.35 -17.03
N ILE A 130 2.07 -13.46 -17.93
CA ILE A 130 2.80 -13.12 -19.15
C ILE A 130 4.19 -12.56 -18.80
N ILE A 131 4.28 -11.66 -17.81
CA ILE A 131 5.55 -11.11 -17.33
C ILE A 131 6.49 -12.23 -16.85
N TYR A 132 6.00 -13.23 -16.11
CA TYR A 132 6.80 -14.40 -15.73
C TYR A 132 7.30 -15.18 -16.95
N GLY A 133 6.46 -15.36 -17.97
CA GLY A 133 6.81 -15.93 -19.28
C GLY A 133 7.94 -15.18 -19.99
N VAL A 134 7.83 -13.86 -20.06
CA VAL A 134 8.87 -13.00 -20.66
C VAL A 134 10.17 -13.11 -19.87
N LEU A 135 10.12 -13.02 -18.54
CA LEU A 135 11.29 -13.04 -17.67
C LEU A 135 12.01 -14.39 -17.64
N TYR A 136 11.32 -15.49 -17.92
CA TYR A 136 11.93 -16.81 -18.06
C TYR A 136 13.01 -16.85 -19.14
N HIS A 137 12.78 -16.13 -20.24
CA HIS A 137 13.74 -16.03 -21.36
C HIS A 137 14.82 -14.97 -21.14
N ARG A 138 14.81 -14.27 -19.99
CA ARG A 138 15.74 -13.19 -19.69
C ARG A 138 16.85 -13.63 -18.73
N PRO A 139 18.07 -13.08 -18.89
CA PRO A 139 19.17 -13.41 -18.01
C PRO A 139 18.89 -12.96 -16.57
N TYR A 140 19.58 -13.58 -15.61
CA TYR A 140 19.43 -13.30 -14.19
C TYR A 140 19.52 -11.81 -13.83
N ARG A 141 20.45 -11.07 -14.46
CA ARG A 141 20.62 -9.62 -14.23
C ARG A 141 19.37 -8.81 -14.56
N SER A 142 18.69 -9.13 -15.66
CA SER A 142 17.44 -8.47 -16.06
C SER A 142 16.31 -8.80 -15.09
N ARG A 143 16.22 -10.06 -14.63
CA ARG A 143 15.23 -10.49 -13.62
C ARG A 143 15.42 -9.75 -12.29
N VAL A 144 16.66 -9.62 -11.82
CA VAL A 144 16.98 -8.88 -10.59
C VAL A 144 16.67 -7.40 -10.74
N THR A 145 16.98 -6.80 -11.90
CA THR A 145 16.66 -5.40 -12.17
C THR A 145 15.15 -5.17 -12.16
N TRP A 146 14.38 -6.01 -12.86
CA TRP A 146 12.93 -5.97 -12.85
C TRP A 146 12.34 -6.07 -11.44
N ARG A 147 12.79 -7.03 -10.62
CA ARG A 147 12.31 -7.20 -9.24
C ARG A 147 12.56 -5.96 -8.39
N LYS A 148 13.75 -5.36 -8.51
CA LYS A 148 14.07 -4.11 -7.81
C LYS A 148 13.17 -2.98 -8.28
N THR A 149 13.01 -2.79 -9.58
CA THR A 149 12.13 -1.74 -10.14
C THR A 149 10.69 -1.90 -9.66
N MET A 150 10.13 -3.11 -9.71
CA MET A 150 8.78 -3.39 -9.21
C MET A 150 8.65 -3.17 -7.71
N LEU A 151 9.64 -3.58 -6.92
CA LEU A 151 9.64 -3.32 -5.49
C LEU A 151 9.59 -1.82 -5.20
N TYR A 152 10.48 -1.02 -5.80
CA TYR A 152 10.49 0.42 -5.62
C TYR A 152 9.20 1.08 -6.11
N PHE A 153 8.64 0.62 -7.22
CA PHE A 153 7.35 1.11 -7.71
C PHE A 153 6.23 0.89 -6.68
N PHE A 154 6.06 -0.34 -6.19
CA PHE A 154 5.03 -0.65 -5.20
C PHE A 154 5.27 0.05 -3.86
N VAL A 155 6.51 0.12 -3.39
CA VAL A 155 6.85 0.87 -2.15
C VAL A 155 6.53 2.35 -2.30
N THR A 156 6.87 2.96 -3.44
CA THR A 156 6.59 4.37 -3.71
C THR A 156 5.09 4.63 -3.75
N LEU A 157 4.34 3.81 -4.50
CA LEU A 157 2.88 3.92 -4.56
C LEU A 157 2.25 3.75 -3.17
N PHE A 158 2.71 2.76 -2.40
CA PHE A 158 2.21 2.48 -1.06
C PHE A 158 2.44 3.66 -0.11
N VAL A 159 3.67 4.19 -0.05
CA VAL A 159 4.01 5.35 0.78
C VAL A 159 3.22 6.58 0.34
N PHE A 160 3.10 6.83 -0.96
CA PHE A 160 2.34 7.96 -1.48
C PHE A 160 0.86 7.89 -1.06
N CYS A 161 0.21 6.72 -1.23
CA CYS A 161 -1.18 6.53 -0.84
C CYS A 161 -1.39 6.72 0.67
N LEU A 162 -0.44 6.29 1.51
CA LEU A 162 -0.52 6.50 2.96
C LEU A 162 -0.40 7.98 3.35
N LEU A 163 0.55 8.70 2.74
CA LEU A 163 0.71 10.13 2.97
C LEU A 163 -0.51 10.92 2.49
N LEU A 164 -1.03 10.57 1.31
CA LEU A 164 -2.28 11.13 0.80
C LEU A 164 -3.44 10.85 1.75
N ASN A 165 -3.57 9.62 2.24
CA ASN A 165 -4.62 9.24 3.19
C ASN A 165 -4.52 10.06 4.49
N ALA A 166 -3.33 10.25 5.05
CA ALA A 166 -3.13 11.06 6.25
C ALA A 166 -3.55 12.53 6.05
N VAL A 167 -3.22 13.11 4.89
CA VAL A 167 -3.66 14.48 4.54
C VAL A 167 -5.16 14.56 4.29
N SER A 168 -5.74 13.60 3.57
CA SER A 168 -7.19 13.51 3.36
C SER A 168 -7.94 13.40 4.68
N GLU A 169 -7.41 12.63 5.62
CA GLU A 169 -8.00 12.45 6.94
C GLU A 169 -7.95 13.75 7.76
N TRP A 170 -6.86 14.50 7.66
CA TRP A 170 -6.76 15.83 8.27
C TRP A 170 -7.84 16.79 7.77
N PHE A 171 -8.05 16.87 6.45
CA PHE A 171 -9.11 17.72 5.90
C PHE A 171 -10.51 17.22 6.29
N PHE A 172 -10.73 15.91 6.25
CA PHE A 172 -11.99 15.32 6.67
C PHE A 172 -12.29 15.59 8.14
N TRP A 173 -11.28 15.48 9.01
CA TRP A 173 -11.39 15.79 10.43
C TRP A 173 -11.72 17.26 10.68
N ASN A 174 -11.09 18.18 9.97
CA ASN A 174 -11.39 19.61 10.15
C ASN A 174 -12.84 19.96 9.79
N GLU A 175 -13.40 19.28 8.80
CA GLU A 175 -14.78 19.51 8.36
C GLU A 175 -15.81 18.86 9.31
N PHE A 176 -15.58 17.60 9.68
CA PHE A 176 -16.60 16.78 10.34
C PHE A 176 -16.28 16.48 11.82
N SER A 177 -15.13 16.91 12.33
CA SER A 177 -14.63 16.60 13.68
C SER A 177 -14.64 15.10 14.01
N SER A 178 -14.51 14.26 12.99
CA SER A 178 -14.47 12.81 13.09
C SER A 178 -13.50 12.24 12.06
N ARG A 179 -13.04 11.01 12.29
CA ARG A 179 -12.38 10.24 11.21
C ARG A 179 -13.42 9.82 10.17
N TYR A 180 -12.98 9.10 9.13
CA TYR A 180 -13.87 8.55 8.10
C TYR A 180 -15.02 7.75 8.73
N ASN A 181 -16.23 8.07 8.29
CA ASN A 181 -17.48 7.48 8.75
C ASN A 181 -18.42 7.30 7.53
N PHE A 182 -19.72 7.19 7.77
CA PHE A 182 -20.70 7.01 6.69
C PHE A 182 -20.75 8.19 5.69
N ILE A 183 -20.40 9.41 6.09
CA ILE A 183 -20.34 10.58 5.19
C ILE A 183 -19.26 10.37 4.12
N ALA A 184 -18.15 9.71 4.46
CA ALA A 184 -17.12 9.38 3.48
C ALA A 184 -17.62 8.40 2.41
N VAL A 185 -18.67 7.63 2.69
CA VAL A 185 -19.31 6.74 1.70
C VAL A 185 -20.09 7.55 0.67
N ASP A 186 -20.79 8.60 1.08
CA ASP A 186 -21.49 9.50 0.15
C ASP A 186 -20.51 10.15 -0.83
N TYR A 187 -19.27 10.41 -0.40
CA TYR A 187 -18.22 10.95 -1.27
C TYR A 187 -17.82 9.99 -2.39
N LEU A 188 -17.96 8.68 -2.15
CA LEU A 188 -17.71 7.64 -3.15
C LEU A 188 -18.90 7.44 -4.10
N ILE A 189 -20.10 7.87 -3.71
CA ILE A 189 -21.30 7.84 -4.55
C ILE A 189 -21.34 9.07 -5.46
N TYR A 190 -21.10 10.26 -4.90
CA TYR A 190 -21.17 11.55 -5.60
C TYR A 190 -19.79 12.05 -6.05
N THR A 191 -19.00 11.17 -6.67
CA THR A 191 -17.58 11.44 -6.98
C THR A 191 -17.35 12.66 -7.87
N HIS A 192 -18.20 12.90 -8.87
CA HIS A 192 -18.05 14.03 -9.78
C HIS A 192 -18.18 15.39 -9.07
N GLU A 193 -19.18 15.51 -8.20
CA GLU A 193 -19.44 16.72 -7.43
C GLU A 193 -18.35 16.95 -6.40
N VAL A 194 -17.98 15.91 -5.64
CA VAL A 194 -16.94 15.99 -4.62
C VAL A 194 -15.58 16.33 -5.23
N VAL A 195 -15.20 15.70 -6.35
CA VAL A 195 -13.94 16.03 -7.04
C VAL A 195 -13.95 17.46 -7.57
N GLY A 196 -15.09 17.96 -8.06
CA GLY A 196 -15.27 19.36 -8.43
C GLY A 196 -15.02 20.30 -7.25
N ASN A 197 -15.73 20.07 -6.14
CA ASN A 197 -15.62 20.87 -4.91
C ASN A 197 -14.20 20.89 -4.35
N ILE A 198 -13.48 19.76 -4.38
CA ILE A 198 -12.09 19.68 -3.92
C ILE A 198 -11.17 20.51 -4.81
N ARG A 199 -11.35 20.48 -6.14
CA ARG A 199 -10.51 21.25 -7.08
C ARG A 199 -10.70 22.75 -6.94
N GLU A 200 -11.91 23.20 -6.58
CA GLU A 200 -12.22 24.61 -6.37
C GLU A 200 -11.77 25.09 -5.00
N SER A 201 -11.95 24.26 -3.96
CA SER A 201 -11.67 24.65 -2.57
C SER A 201 -10.20 24.54 -2.17
N TYR A 202 -9.41 23.68 -2.82
CA TYR A 202 -8.05 23.38 -2.40
C TYR A 202 -7.02 23.49 -3.52
N PRO A 203 -5.79 23.94 -3.22
CA PRO A 203 -4.68 23.97 -4.16
C PRO A 203 -4.11 22.56 -4.41
N ILE A 204 -4.90 21.67 -5.01
CA ILE A 204 -4.64 20.23 -5.09
C ILE A 204 -3.30 19.92 -5.78
N VAL A 205 -2.90 20.71 -6.78
CA VAL A 205 -1.63 20.55 -7.49
C VAL A 205 -0.45 20.71 -6.53
N TRP A 206 -0.47 21.73 -5.67
CA TRP A 206 0.59 21.99 -4.69
C TRP A 206 0.62 20.94 -3.59
N ILE A 207 -0.55 20.49 -3.14
CA ILE A 207 -0.67 19.41 -2.15
C ILE A 207 -0.06 18.12 -2.71
N LEU A 208 -0.46 17.70 -3.92
CA LEU A 208 0.06 16.50 -4.56
C LEU A 208 1.56 16.60 -4.86
N ALA A 209 2.06 17.78 -5.27
CA ALA A 209 3.49 18.00 -5.49
C ALA A 209 4.30 17.88 -4.18
N GLY A 210 3.82 18.49 -3.09
CA GLY A 210 4.44 18.40 -1.77
C GLY A 210 4.45 16.95 -1.25
N LEU A 211 3.33 16.24 -1.39
CA LEU A 211 3.23 14.82 -1.06
C LEU A 211 4.17 13.96 -1.91
N GLY A 212 4.29 14.25 -3.20
CA GLY A 212 5.23 13.58 -4.10
C GLY A 212 6.68 13.78 -3.67
N ALA A 213 7.08 15.01 -3.34
CA ALA A 213 8.42 15.31 -2.84
C ALA A 213 8.72 14.60 -1.51
N LEU A 214 7.77 14.62 -0.57
CA LEU A 214 7.89 13.91 0.70
C LEU A 214 8.01 12.39 0.50
N CYS A 215 7.17 11.82 -0.37
CA CYS A 215 7.21 10.41 -0.72
C CYS A 215 8.58 10.02 -1.29
N LEU A 216 9.13 10.81 -2.22
CA LEU A 216 10.47 10.57 -2.76
C LEU A 216 11.53 10.61 -1.65
N GLY A 217 11.47 11.59 -0.74
CA GLY A 217 12.36 11.69 0.41
C GLY A 217 12.32 10.42 1.29
N VAL A 218 11.13 9.93 1.61
CA VAL A 218 10.93 8.70 2.39
C VAL A 218 11.49 7.48 1.66
N VAL A 219 11.18 7.32 0.36
CA VAL A 219 11.65 6.16 -0.43
C VAL A 219 13.18 6.17 -0.58
N ILE A 220 13.79 7.34 -0.72
CA ILE A 220 15.26 7.49 -0.75
C ILE A 220 15.86 7.12 0.62
N ALA A 221 15.22 7.51 1.72
CA ALA A 221 15.68 7.16 3.07
C ALA A 221 15.57 5.65 3.37
N LEU A 222 14.66 4.94 2.70
CA LEU A 222 14.51 3.48 2.80
C LEU A 222 15.54 2.69 1.98
N LYS A 223 16.37 3.34 1.16
CA LYS A 223 17.39 2.69 0.32
C LYS A 223 18.69 2.39 1.09
#